data_AF-A0A2S7P0S9-F1
#
_entry.id   AF-A0A2S7P0S9-F1
#
_cell.length_a   1.000
_cell.length_b   1.000
_cell.length_c   1.000
_cell.angle_alpha   90.00
_cell.angle_beta   90.00
_cell.angle_gamma   90.00
#
_symmetry.space_group_name_H-M   'P 1'
#
loop_
_entity.id
_entity.type
_entity.pdbx_description
1 polymer ?
#
loop_
_entity_poly.entity_id
_entity_poly.type
_entity_poly.pdbx_seq_one_letter_code
_entity_poly.pdbx_strand_id
1 'polypeptide(L)' 'MATTESNTQQPPLKVLIIGGGIVGLTIAQGCRENGIPFEIFERDRPGERSQGWALTLHWTLRSLERTIGEELSGRIVDV' A
#
# COMPACT_ATOMS: atom_id res chain seq x y z
N MET A 1 5.60 49.34 0.02
CA MET A 1 6.31 48.14 -0.48
C MET A 1 5.85 46.97 0.35
N ALA A 2 4.97 46.12 -0.19
CA ALA A 2 4.53 44.90 0.47
C ALA A 2 5.55 43.79 0.15
N THR A 3 6.08 43.16 1.18
CA THR A 3 6.98 42.00 1.12
C THR A 3 6.22 40.78 0.61
N THR A 4 6.63 40.24 -0.53
CA THR A 4 6.14 38.96 -1.07
C THR A 4 6.72 37.81 -0.25
N GLU A 5 5.90 37.17 0.56
CA GLU A 5 6.27 35.90 1.21
C GLU A 5 6.27 34.79 0.15
N SER A 6 7.44 34.21 -0.10
CA SER A 6 7.60 33.05 -0.96
C SER A 6 7.06 31.81 -0.24
N ASN A 7 5.86 31.37 -0.59
CA ASN A 7 5.26 30.13 -0.10
C ASN A 7 6.08 28.91 -0.59
N THR A 8 7.00 28.41 0.24
CA THR A 8 7.71 27.16 -0.02
C THR A 8 6.77 25.99 0.28
N GLN A 9 6.06 25.51 -0.73
CA GLN A 9 5.25 24.29 -0.64
C GLN A 9 6.19 23.12 -0.31
N GLN A 10 6.11 22.59 0.92
CA GLN A 10 6.88 21.41 1.30
C GLN A 10 6.48 20.24 0.40
N PRO A 11 7.45 19.43 -0.08
CA PRO A 11 7.13 18.28 -0.92
C PRO A 11 6.18 17.33 -0.15
N PRO A 12 5.24 16.68 -0.86
CA PRO A 12 4.29 15.78 -0.22
C PRO A 12 5.02 14.66 0.51
N LEU A 13 4.56 14.33 1.72
CA LEU A 13 5.12 13.23 2.51
C LEU A 13 4.98 11.91 1.74
N LYS A 14 6.12 11.23 1.53
CA LYS A 14 6.22 9.95 0.82
C LYS A 14 6.46 8.81 1.79
N VAL A 15 5.72 7.71 1.64
CA VAL A 15 5.85 6.49 2.45
C VAL A 15 6.90 5.56 1.86
N LEU A 16 7.86 5.12 2.66
CA LEU A 16 8.82 4.08 2.26
C LEU A 16 8.42 2.75 2.89
N ILE A 17 8.13 1.75 2.05
CA ILE A 17 7.67 0.43 2.47
C ILE A 17 8.84 -0.54 2.32
N ILE A 18 9.33 -1.07 3.44
CA ILE A 18 10.43 -2.03 3.47
C ILE A 18 9.86 -3.44 3.57
N GLY A 19 9.90 -4.17 2.45
CA GLY A 19 9.35 -5.52 2.26
C GLY A 19 8.16 -5.53 1.31
N GLY A 20 8.27 -6.30 0.23
CA GLY A 20 7.26 -6.55 -0.81
C GLY A 20 6.47 -7.86 -0.60
N GLY A 21 6.32 -8.30 0.65
CA GLY A 21 5.44 -9.41 1.01
C GLY A 21 3.95 -9.02 1.04
N ILE A 22 3.08 -9.96 1.42
CA ILE A 22 1.61 -9.75 1.43
C ILE A 22 1.18 -8.48 2.17
N VAL A 23 1.76 -8.21 3.34
CA VAL A 23 1.44 -7.00 4.14
C VAL A 23 1.95 -5.73 3.46
N GLY A 24 3.20 -5.72 3.00
CA GLY A 24 3.79 -4.55 2.35
C GLY A 24 3.07 -4.16 1.06
N LEU A 25 2.70 -5.14 0.24
CA LEU A 25 1.89 -4.92 -0.96
C LEU A 25 0.46 -4.46 -0.62
N THR A 26 -0.14 -4.96 0.47
CA THR A 26 -1.46 -4.49 0.94
C THR A 26 -1.40 -3.02 1.38
N ILE A 27 -0.34 -2.62 2.08
CA ILE A 27 -0.12 -1.21 2.48
C ILE A 27 0.09 -0.33 1.24
N ALA A 28 0.92 -0.77 0.31
CA ALA A 28 1.17 -0.07 -0.95
C ALA A 28 -0.13 0.16 -1.74
N GLN A 29 -0.98 -0.86 -1.80
CA GLN A 29 -2.30 -0.76 -2.41
C GLN A 29 -3.17 0.27 -1.68
N GLY A 30 -3.20 0.27 -0.35
CA GLY A 30 -3.92 1.30 0.41
C GLY A 30 -3.38 2.72 0.16
N CYS A 31 -2.06 2.90 0.06
CA CYS A 31 -1.47 4.18 -0.33
C CYS A 31 -1.92 4.61 -1.73
N ARG A 32 -1.97 3.67 -2.69
CA ARG A 32 -2.47 3.93 -4.05
C ARG A 32 -3.93 4.40 -4.05
N GLU A 33 -4.81 3.71 -3.33
CA GLU A 33 -6.24 4.07 -3.24
C GLU A 33 -6.46 5.46 -2.62
N ASN A 34 -5.54 5.93 -1.77
CA ASN A 34 -5.63 7.23 -1.09
C ASN A 34 -4.77 8.33 -1.74
N GLY A 35 -4.14 8.08 -2.89
CA GLY A 35 -3.28 9.06 -3.55
C GLY A 35 -2.02 9.45 -2.77
N ILE A 36 -1.56 8.59 -1.85
CA ILE A 36 -0.38 8.81 -1.02
C ILE A 36 0.86 8.35 -1.81
N PRO A 37 1.88 9.21 -2.04
CA PRO A 37 3.11 8.79 -2.69
C PRO A 37 3.83 7.71 -1.88
N PHE A 38 4.26 6.62 -2.52
CA PHE A 38 5.01 5.56 -1.85
C PHE A 38 6.09 4.93 -2.73
N GLU A 39 7.01 4.19 -2.11
CA GLU A 39 7.99 3.34 -2.79
C GLU A 39 8.23 2.06 -1.98
N ILE A 40 8.42 0.94 -2.67
CA ILE A 40 8.59 -0.38 -2.06
C ILE A 40 10.02 -0.86 -2.30
N PHE A 41 10.66 -1.33 -1.23
CA PHE A 41 11.98 -1.94 -1.27
C PHE A 41 11.86 -3.40 -0.84
N GLU A 42 12.12 -4.34 -1.74
CA GLU A 42 12.16 -5.78 -1.45
C GLU A 42 13.57 -6.30 -1.68
N ARG A 43 14.01 -7.21 -0.81
CA ARG A 43 15.32 -7.85 -0.89
C ARG A 43 15.35 -8.90 -2.00
N ASP A 44 14.28 -9.70 -2.07
CA ASP A 44 14.19 -10.85 -2.95
C ASP A 44 13.83 -10.43 -4.39
N ARG A 45 14.38 -11.11 -5.39
CA ARG A 45 13.98 -10.90 -6.79
C ARG A 45 12.65 -11.60 -7.08
N PRO A 46 11.90 -11.17 -8.12
CA PRO A 46 10.70 -11.86 -8.55
C PRO A 46 10.95 -13.35 -8.77
N GLY A 47 10.19 -14.20 -8.08
CA GLY A 47 10.29 -15.67 -8.19
C GLY A 47 11.32 -16.34 -7.27
N GLU A 48 12.09 -15.60 -6.46
CA GLU A 48 13.06 -16.19 -5.53
C GLU A 48 12.42 -16.84 -4.29
N ARG A 49 11.19 -16.45 -3.92
CA ARG A 49 10.44 -17.11 -2.84
C ARG A 49 9.63 -18.28 -3.36
N SER A 50 9.79 -19.43 -2.72
CA SER A 50 8.85 -20.55 -2.84
C SER A 50 7.45 -20.10 -2.37
N GLN A 51 6.41 -20.41 -3.14
CA GLN A 51 5.02 -20.22 -2.74
C GLN A 51 4.80 -20.98 -1.42
N GLY A 52 4.59 -20.23 -0.34
CA GLY A 52 4.57 -20.75 1.03
C GLY A 52 3.23 -21.37 1.44
N TRP A 53 2.99 -21.35 2.75
CA TRP A 53 1.77 -21.83 3.42
C TRP A 53 0.59 -20.85 3.24
N ALA A 54 -0.63 -21.35 3.38
CA ALA A 54 -1.85 -20.55 3.30
C ALA A 54 -2.06 -19.70 4.56
N LEU A 55 -2.37 -18.41 4.40
CA LEU A 55 -2.81 -17.55 5.50
C LEU A 55 -4.33 -17.49 5.56
N THR A 56 -4.89 -17.68 6.75
CA THR A 56 -6.30 -17.39 7.02
C THR A 56 -6.42 -15.97 7.57
N LEU A 57 -7.20 -15.13 6.89
CA LEU A 57 -7.62 -13.82 7.37
C LEU A 57 -8.93 -13.98 8.13
N HIS A 58 -8.94 -13.73 9.45
CA HIS A 58 -10.17 -13.86 10.24
C HIS A 58 -10.96 -12.52 10.26
N TRP A 59 -11.13 -11.86 11.40
CA TRP A 59 -11.65 -10.51 11.63
C TRP A 59 -10.91 -9.38 10.87
N THR A 60 -9.96 -9.69 9.99
CA THR A 60 -9.23 -8.71 9.18
C THR A 60 -9.86 -8.50 7.80
N LEU A 61 -10.84 -9.31 7.39
CA LEU A 61 -11.47 -9.19 6.06
C LEU A 61 -11.99 -7.78 5.79
N ARG A 62 -12.76 -7.20 6.72
CA ARG A 62 -13.30 -5.83 6.60
C ARG A 62 -12.22 -4.77 6.50
N SER A 63 -11.13 -4.94 7.24
CA SER A 63 -9.99 -4.03 7.17
C SER A 63 -9.26 -4.16 5.84
N LEU A 64 -9.12 -5.37 5.33
CA LEU A 64 -8.52 -5.64 4.02
C LEU A 64 -9.36 -4.98 2.92
N GLU A 65 -10.66 -5.24 2.86
CA GLU A 65 -11.58 -4.68 1.85
C GLU A 65 -11.47 -3.15 1.79
N ARG A 66 -11.52 -2.49 2.95
CA ARG A 66 -11.36 -1.03 3.06
C ARG A 66 -9.98 -0.54 2.61
N THR A 67 -8.95 -1.36 2.75
CA THR A 67 -7.58 -0.99 2.36
C THR A 67 -7.37 -1.17 0.87
N ILE A 68 -7.92 -2.23 0.27
CA ILE A 68 -7.66 -2.57 -1.13
C ILE A 68 -8.61 -1.89 -2.12
N GLY A 69 -9.72 -1.31 -1.66
CA GLY A 69 -10.69 -0.60 -2.48
C GLY A 69 -11.77 -1.51 -3.06
N GLU A 70 -12.83 -0.92 -3.60
CA GLU A 70 -14.02 -1.66 -4.09
C GLU A 70 -13.71 -2.60 -5.26
N GLU A 71 -12.87 -2.17 -6.20
CA GLU A 71 -12.52 -2.95 -7.40
C GLU A 71 -11.82 -4.27 -7.04
N LEU A 72 -10.81 -4.22 -6.17
CA LEU A 72 -10.12 -5.43 -5.73
C LEU A 72 -10.95 -6.24 -4.74
N SER A 73 -11.74 -5.59 -3.88
CA SER A 73 -12.65 -6.29 -2.97
C SER A 73 -13.68 -7.11 -3.73
N GLY A 74 -14.23 -6.60 -4.84
CA GLY A 74 -15.18 -7.32 -5.69
C GLY A 74 -14.61 -8.58 -6.37
N ARG A 75 -13.30 -8.81 -6.29
CA ARG A 75 -12.63 -10.02 -6.79
C ARG A 75 -12.47 -11.12 -5.73
N ILE A 76 -12.74 -10.80 -4.46
CA ILE A 76 -12.80 -11.79 -3.39
C ILE A 76 -14.13 -12.52 -3.58
N VAL A 77 -14.09 -13.68 -4.23
CA VAL A 77 -15.27 -14.54 -4.39
C VAL A 77 -15.66 -15.14 -3.05
N ASP A 78 -16.97 -15.21 -2.78
CA ASP A 78 -17.49 -16.04 -1.69
C ASP A 78 -16.99 -17.48 -1.89
N VAL A 79 -16.23 -17.97 -0.92
CA VAL A 79 -15.71 -19.35 -0.88
C VAL A 79 -16.73 -20.26 -0.20
#